data_AF-A0A6I1ER15-F1
#
_entry.id   AF-A0A6I1ER15-F1
#
_cell.length_a   1.000
_cell.length_b   1.000
_cell.length_c   1.000
_cell.angle_alpha   90.00
_cell.angle_beta   90.00
_cell.angle_gamma   90.00
#
_symmetry.space_group_name_H-M   'P 1'
#
loop_
_entity.id
_entity.type
_entity.pdbx_description
1 polymer ?
#
loop_
_entity_poly.entity_id
_entity_poly.type
_entity_poly.pdbx_seq_one_letter_code
_entity_poly.pdbx_strand_id
1 'polypeptide(L)'
;MSGDGLIWLILLSVLLISNVAAIKLYKKNKLPLWLGGVGISILGPVIGFLSGSIFVKMAHNAGDTGEGAALGAAFIGLVILGNGIIVFLIGIILAIVKFTRSS
;
A
#
# COMPACT_ATOMS: atom_id res chain seq x y z
N MET A 1 3.70 3.68 24.55
CA MET A 1 3.39 4.22 23.22
C MET A 1 2.33 3.34 22.61
N SER A 2 1.14 3.88 22.39
CA SER A 2 -0.06 3.16 21.93
C SER A 2 0.20 2.49 20.57
N GLY A 3 -0.36 1.30 20.33
CA GLY A 3 -0.19 0.54 19.08
C GLY A 3 -0.50 1.35 17.80
N ASP A 4 -1.32 2.40 17.93
CA ASP A 4 -1.63 3.36 16.88
C ASP A 4 -0.40 4.00 16.24
N GLY A 5 0.65 4.29 17.02
CA GLY A 5 1.88 4.90 16.50
C GLY A 5 2.61 4.00 15.51
N LEU A 6 2.63 2.68 15.75
CA LEU A 6 3.23 1.71 14.85
C LEU A 6 2.42 1.55 13.56
N ILE A 7 1.09 1.56 13.66
CA ILE A 7 0.18 1.50 12.51
C ILE A 7 0.47 2.67 11.57
N TRP A 8 0.48 3.90 12.09
CA TRP A 8 0.75 5.10 11.31
C TRP A 8 2.16 5.11 10.71
N LEU A 9 3.17 4.65 11.46
CA LEU A 9 4.55 4.59 10.99
C LEU A 9 4.71 3.65 9.79
N ILE A 10 4.13 2.45 9.86
CA ILE A 10 4.17 1.47 8.76
C ILE A 10 3.42 2.04 7.56
N LEU A 11 2.21 2.56 7.78
CA LEU A 11 1.36 3.07 6.73
C LEU A 11 2.01 4.23 5.98
N LEU A 12 2.54 5.22 6.70
CA LEU A 12 3.24 6.36 6.12
C LEU A 12 4.48 5.91 5.34
N SER A 13 5.28 5.02 5.93
CA SER A 13 6.53 4.55 5.32
C SER A 13 6.27 3.77 4.03
N VAL A 14 5.31 2.84 4.04
CA VAL A 14 4.97 2.02 2.86
C VAL A 14 4.36 2.89 1.76
N LEU A 15 3.45 3.80 2.08
CA LEU A 15 2.85 4.70 1.08
C LEU A 15 3.89 5.61 0.43
N LEU A 16 4.78 6.23 1.22
CA LEU A 16 5.82 7.10 0.67
C LEU A 16 6.79 6.32 -0.22
N ILE A 17 7.32 5.19 0.27
CA ILE A 17 8.31 4.40 -0.47
C ILE A 17 7.70 3.88 -1.78
N SER A 18 6.51 3.28 -1.70
CA SER A 18 5.85 2.67 -2.86
C SER A 18 5.46 3.69 -3.93
N ASN A 19 4.88 4.83 -3.54
CA ASN A 19 4.53 5.89 -4.48
C ASN A 19 5.77 6.56 -5.10
N VAL A 20 6.81 6.84 -4.30
CA VAL A 20 8.07 7.41 -4.82
C VAL A 20 8.73 6.44 -5.80
N ALA A 21 8.75 5.14 -5.49
CA ALA A 21 9.29 4.13 -6.38
C ALA A 21 8.52 4.06 -7.71
N ALA A 22 7.18 4.01 -7.66
CA ALA A 22 6.33 3.99 -8.85
C ALA A 22 6.57 5.22 -9.74
N ILE A 23 6.61 6.42 -9.16
CA ILE A 23 6.85 7.67 -9.90
C ILE A 23 8.27 7.71 -10.49
N LYS A 24 9.29 7.29 -9.73
CA LYS A 24 10.68 7.27 -10.23
C LYS A 24 10.85 6.29 -11.39
N LEU A 25 10.24 5.10 -11.32
CA LEU A 25 10.29 4.11 -12.40
C LEU A 25 9.52 4.59 -13.64
N TYR A 26 8.38 5.25 -13.45
CA TYR A 26 7.62 5.87 -14.52
C TYR A 26 8.41 6.98 -15.22
N LYS A 27 9.01 7.91 -14.47
CA LYS A 27 9.84 8.99 -15.02
C LYS A 27 11.07 8.48 -15.80
N LYS A 28 11.58 7.31 -15.44
CA LYS A 28 12.68 6.64 -16.17
C LYS A 28 12.20 5.82 -17.37
N ASN A 29 10.92 5.89 -17.74
CA ASN A 29 10.28 5.06 -18.77
C ASN A 29 10.49 3.55 -18.57
N LYS A 30 10.81 3.11 -17.35
CA LYS A 30 11.07 1.68 -17.06
C LYS A 30 9.80 0.89 -16.78
N LEU A 31 8.78 1.55 -16.23
CA LEU A 31 7.55 0.90 -15.82
C LEU A 31 6.38 1.87 -15.98
N PRO A 32 5.29 1.50 -16.69
CA PRO A 32 4.13 2.36 -16.80
C PRO A 32 3.45 2.52 -15.44
N LEU A 33 2.92 3.71 -15.16
CA LEU A 33 2.38 4.04 -13.83
C LEU A 33 1.20 3.13 -13.43
N TRP A 34 0.39 2.68 -14.40
CA TRP A 34 -0.71 1.75 -14.14
C TRP A 34 -0.19 0.43 -13.56
N LEU A 35 0.89 -0.13 -14.12
CA LEU A 35 1.50 -1.36 -13.61
C LEU A 35 2.12 -1.13 -12.23
N GLY A 36 2.59 0.09 -11.95
CA GLY A 36 3.01 0.50 -10.61
C GLY A 36 1.86 0.43 -9.61
N GLY A 37 0.68 0.95 -9.97
CA GLY A 37 -0.53 0.85 -9.16
C GLY A 37 -0.98 -0.59 -8.89
N VAL A 38 -0.87 -1.49 -9.87
CA VAL A 38 -1.11 -2.94 -9.68
C VAL A 38 -0.14 -3.51 -8.63
N GLY A 39 1.15 -3.20 -8.75
CA GLY A 39 2.15 -3.65 -7.78
C GLY A 39 1.85 -3.18 -6.35
N ILE A 40 1.48 -1.91 -6.18
CA ILE A 40 1.08 -1.36 -4.87
C ILE A 40 -0.19 -2.04 -4.34
N SER A 41 -1.16 -2.32 -5.21
CA SER A 41 -2.41 -2.98 -4.84
C SER A 41 -2.17 -4.39 -4.30
N ILE A 42 -1.22 -5.13 -4.88
CA ILE A 42 -0.83 -6.47 -4.40
C ILE A 42 -0.04 -6.37 -3.09
N LEU A 43 0.81 -5.35 -2.95
CA LEU A 43 1.56 -5.11 -1.71
C LEU A 43 0.64 -4.84 -0.51
N GLY A 44 -0.53 -4.22 -0.71
CA GLY A 44 -1.47 -3.93 0.37
C GLY A 44 -1.86 -5.16 1.20
N PRO A 45 -2.51 -6.18 0.61
CA PRO A 45 -2.82 -7.43 1.31
C PRO A 45 -1.59 -8.11 1.91
N VAL A 46 -0.46 -8.16 1.18
CA VAL A 46 0.78 -8.80 1.68
C VAL A 46 1.27 -8.14 2.96
N ILE A 47 1.36 -6.81 2.97
CA ILE A 47 1.79 -6.04 4.15
C ILE A 47 0.74 -6.16 5.26
N GLY A 48 -0.55 -6.10 4.94
CA GLY A 48 -1.63 -6.29 5.92
C GLY A 48 -1.55 -7.63 6.64
N PHE A 49 -1.34 -8.73 5.91
CA PHE A 49 -1.18 -10.06 6.50
C PHE A 49 0.09 -10.17 7.36
N LEU A 50 1.22 -9.66 6.88
CA LEU A 50 2.48 -9.67 7.63
C LEU A 50 2.36 -8.87 8.93
N SER A 51 1.87 -7.63 8.86
CA SER A 51 1.62 -6.80 10.04
C SER A 51 0.62 -7.46 11.00
N GLY A 52 -0.45 -8.08 10.48
CA GLY A 52 -1.44 -8.78 11.28
C GLY A 52 -0.85 -9.94 12.06
N SER A 53 -0.03 -10.77 11.42
CA SER A 53 0.63 -11.90 12.09
C SER A 53 1.52 -11.45 13.25
N ILE A 54 2.22 -10.32 13.09
CA ILE A 54 3.11 -9.76 14.11
C ILE A 54 2.29 -9.12 15.23
N PHE A 55 1.30 -8.30 14.89
CA PHE A 55 0.50 -7.57 15.87
C PHE A 55 -0.37 -8.50 16.70
N VAL A 56 -1.03 -9.49 16.09
CA VAL A 56 -1.85 -10.47 16.81
C VAL A 56 -0.99 -11.29 17.77
N LYS A 57 0.19 -11.74 17.34
CA LYS A 57 1.13 -12.46 18.20
C LYS A 57 1.60 -11.62 19.38
N MET A 58 1.87 -10.33 19.15
CA MET A 58 2.27 -9.41 20.21
C MET A 58 1.13 -9.14 21.20
N ALA A 59 -0.11 -9.02 20.71
CA ALA A 59 -1.30 -8.87 21.54
C ALA A 59 -1.57 -10.11 22.40
N HIS A 60 -1.50 -11.31 21.82
CA HIS A 60 -1.63 -12.57 22.56
C HIS A 60 -0.57 -12.71 23.66
N ASN A 61 0.68 -12.36 23.36
CA ASN A 61 1.75 -12.35 24.38
C ASN A 61 1.51 -11.34 25.51
N ALA A 62 0.72 -10.30 25.26
CA ALA A 62 0.33 -9.30 26.25
C ALA A 62 -0.97 -9.67 27.02
N GLY A 63 -1.57 -10.83 26.73
CA GLY A 63 -2.81 -11.30 27.36
C GLY A 63 -4.10 -10.76 26.72
N ASP A 64 -4.02 -10.15 25.53
CA ASP A 64 -5.17 -9.68 24.76
C ASP A 64 -5.64 -10.75 23.75
N THR A 65 -6.89 -10.64 23.32
CA THR A 65 -7.54 -11.48 22.29
C THR A 65 -6.94 -11.29 20.89
N GLY A 66 -6.29 -10.15 20.64
CA GLY A 66 -5.67 -9.82 19.36
C GLY A 66 -6.62 -9.32 18.28
N GLU A 67 -7.91 -9.13 18.59
CA GLU A 67 -8.91 -8.66 17.62
C GLU A 67 -8.61 -7.23 17.12
N GLY A 68 -8.26 -6.32 18.03
CA GLY A 68 -7.88 -4.95 17.66
C GLY A 68 -6.62 -4.89 16.81
N ALA A 69 -5.65 -5.77 17.09
CA ALA A 69 -4.44 -5.94 16.29
C ALA A 69 -4.72 -6.44 14.87
N ALA A 70 -5.64 -7.40 14.72
CA ALA A 70 -6.08 -7.90 13.42
C ALA A 70 -6.81 -6.82 12.62
N LEU A 71 -7.71 -6.06 13.26
CA LEU A 71 -8.42 -4.94 12.63
C LEU A 71 -7.46 -3.83 12.18
N GLY A 72 -6.51 -3.45 13.03
CA GLY A 72 -5.49 -2.45 12.69
C GLY A 72 -4.62 -2.88 11.49
N ALA A 73 -4.26 -4.16 11.42
CA ALA A 73 -3.51 -4.70 10.29
C ALA A 73 -4.34 -4.77 8.99
N ALA A 74 -5.61 -5.15 9.07
CA ALA A 74 -6.52 -5.11 7.93
C ALA A 74 -6.68 -3.68 7.39
N PHE A 75 -6.79 -2.69 8.29
CA PHE A 75 -6.83 -1.28 7.92
C PHE A 75 -5.58 -0.86 7.13
N ILE A 76 -4.38 -1.23 7.59
CA ILE A 76 -3.12 -0.97 6.85
C ILE A 76 -3.20 -1.53 5.43
N GLY A 77 -3.58 -2.80 5.30
CA GLY A 77 -3.64 -3.46 4.00
C GLY A 77 -4.65 -2.81 3.05
N LEU A 78 -5.83 -2.46 3.55
CA LEU A 78 -6.89 -1.81 2.76
C LEU A 78 -6.51 -0.39 2.32
N VAL A 79 -5.87 0.39 3.18
CA VAL A 79 -5.43 1.75 2.82
C VAL A 79 -4.35 1.71 1.72
N ILE A 80 -3.39 0.79 1.83
CA ILE A 80 -2.36 0.60 0.79
C ILE A 80 -3.01 0.13 -0.51
N LEU A 81 -3.95 -0.81 -0.45
CA LEU A 81 -4.72 -1.27 -1.61
C LEU A 81 -5.47 -0.12 -2.28
N GLY A 82 -6.19 0.69 -1.50
CA GLY A 82 -6.90 1.86 -2.00
C GLY A 82 -5.96 2.86 -2.69
N ASN A 83 -4.78 3.12 -2.11
CA ASN A 83 -3.76 3.94 -2.75
C ASN A 83 -3.27 3.32 -4.08
N GLY A 84 -3.05 2.02 -4.12
CA GLY A 84 -2.68 1.31 -5.35
C GLY A 84 -3.71 1.46 -6.47
N ILE A 85 -5.01 1.37 -6.13
CA ILE A 85 -6.11 1.59 -7.08
C ILE A 85 -6.10 3.03 -7.61
N ILE A 86 -5.89 4.02 -6.75
CA ILE A 86 -5.80 5.43 -7.17
C ILE A 86 -4.65 5.61 -8.17
N VAL A 87 -3.46 5.10 -7.87
CA VAL A 87 -2.29 5.17 -8.76
C VAL A 87 -2.55 4.44 -10.07
N PHE A 88 -3.22 3.29 -10.03
CA PHE A 88 -3.60 2.52 -11.21
C PHE A 88 -4.50 3.34 -12.15
N LEU A 89 -5.57 3.95 -11.60
CA LEU A 89 -6.49 4.78 -12.37
C LEU A 89 -5.80 5.99 -12.99
N ILE A 90 -4.95 6.69 -12.23
CA ILE A 90 -4.13 7.80 -12.76
C ILE A 90 -3.23 7.31 -13.91
N GLY A 91 -2.61 6.14 -13.73
CA GLY A 91 -1.77 5.54 -14.75
C GLY A 91 -2.51 5.18 -16.04
N ILE A 92 -3.74 4.70 -15.95
CA ILE A 92 -4.60 4.43 -17.12
C ILE A 92 -4.92 5.74 -17.85
N ILE A 93 -5.37 6.77 -17.13
CA ILE A 93 -5.73 8.07 -17.73
C ILE A 93 -4.54 8.65 -18.49
N LEU A 94 -3.34 8.61 -17.88
CA LEU A 94 -2.11 9.08 -18.54
C LEU A 94 -1.76 8.26 -19.79
N ALA A 95 -1.95 6.94 -19.75
CA ALA A 95 -1.70 6.08 -20.90
C ALA A 95 -2.65 6.40 -22.07
N ILE A 96 -3.95 6.60 -21.79
CA ILE A 96 -4.96 6.96 -22.79
C ILE A 96 -4.64 8.32 -23.41
N VAL A 97 -4.36 9.35 -22.58
CA VAL A 97 -4.04 10.71 -23.07
C VAL A 97 -2.78 10.71 -23.93
N LYS A 98 -1.78 9.90 -23.58
CA LYS A 98 -0.56 9.77 -24.38
C LYS A 98 -0.83 9.08 -25.72
N PHE A 99 -1.71 8.09 -25.74
CA PHE A 99 -2.11 7.39 -26.97
C PHE A 99 -2.89 8.30 -27.92
N THR A 100 -3.85 9.08 -27.41
CA THR A 100 -4.67 9.98 -28.24
C THR A 100 -3.92 11.19 -28.77
N ARG A 101 -2.89 11.69 -28.07
CA ARG A 101 -2.00 12.75 -28.60
C ARG A 101 -0.94 12.25 -29.57
N SER A 102 -0.71 10.94 -29.63
CA SER A 102 0.28 10.33 -30.52
C SER A 102 -0.32 9.84 -31.85
N SER A 103 -1.65 9.89 -31.99
CA SER A 103 -2.38 9.63 -33.24
C SER A 103 -2.70 10.95 -33.93
#